data_AF-A0A529XJ30-F1
#
_entry.id   AF-A0A529XJ30-F1
#
_cell.length_a   1.000
_cell.length_b   1.000
_cell.length_c   1.000
_cell.angle_alpha   90.00
_cell.angle_beta   90.00
_cell.angle_gamma   90.00
#
_symmetry.space_group_name_H-M   'P 1'
#
loop_
_entity.id
_entity.type
_entity.pdbx_description
1 polymer ?
#
loop_
_entity_poly.entity_id
_entity_poly.type
_entity_poly.pdbx_seq_one_letter_code
_entity_poly.pdbx_strand_id
1 'polypeptide(L)'
;GETPTGLQKLFTRWAGLSPKAFLQAVTLDHARRLLDSGMPLLETSFELGMSGPGRLHDLFVTHEAMSPGDYKTRGAGLTIRYGYHISPFGIALIMVTDRGLAGLAFCDAGGERAAFADMSGRWPNATYVEDMSATQAYAARVFDPTKWRADQPLRVVMIGTDFQLRVWEALLRIPMGRAYTYS
;
A
#
# COMPACT_ATOMS: atom_id res chain seq x y z
N GLY A 1 -30.68 -23.67 -4.23
CA GLY A 1 -29.92 -22.43 -4.06
C GLY A 1 -29.15 -22.50 -2.76
N GLU A 2 -27.91 -22.02 -2.73
CA GLU A 2 -27.12 -22.01 -1.49
C GLU A 2 -27.75 -21.08 -0.44
N THR A 3 -27.58 -21.42 0.83
CA THR A 3 -28.01 -20.57 1.94
C THR A 3 -27.08 -19.35 2.07
N PRO A 4 -27.55 -18.20 2.58
CA PRO A 4 -26.72 -16.99 2.73
C PRO A 4 -25.40 -17.23 3.47
N THR A 5 -25.42 -18.11 4.48
CA THR A 5 -24.25 -18.52 5.26
C THR A 5 -23.30 -19.42 4.45
N GLY A 6 -23.85 -20.28 3.58
CA GLY A 6 -23.08 -21.10 2.65
C GLY A 6 -22.32 -20.24 1.63
N LEU A 7 -23.03 -19.28 1.03
CA LEU A 7 -22.46 -18.32 0.09
C LEU A 7 -21.38 -17.45 0.73
N GLN A 8 -21.58 -16.99 1.97
CA GLN A 8 -20.59 -16.21 2.71
C GLN A 8 -19.31 -17.02 2.99
N LYS A 9 -19.43 -18.29 3.39
CA LYS A 9 -18.29 -19.19 3.62
C LYS A 9 -17.56 -19.52 2.32
N LEU A 10 -18.32 -19.78 1.25
CA LEU A 10 -17.78 -20.06 -0.09
C LEU A 10 -16.99 -18.85 -0.62
N PHE A 11 -17.58 -17.65 -0.53
CA PHE A 11 -16.94 -16.41 -0.95
C PHE A 11 -15.68 -16.12 -0.11
N THR A 12 -15.76 -16.27 1.21
CA THR A 12 -14.60 -16.03 2.09
C THR A 12 -13.46 -17.02 1.80
N ARG A 13 -13.79 -18.27 1.47
CA ARG A 13 -12.81 -19.27 1.08
C ARG A 13 -12.05 -18.83 -0.17
N TRP A 14 -12.76 -18.38 -1.21
CA TRP A 14 -12.18 -18.02 -2.50
C TRP A 14 -11.53 -16.63 -2.57
N ALA A 15 -12.13 -15.63 -1.91
CA ALA A 15 -11.69 -14.25 -1.98
C ALA A 15 -10.76 -13.86 -0.81
N GLY A 16 -10.59 -14.74 0.18
CA GLY A 16 -9.84 -14.47 1.41
C GLY A 16 -10.49 -13.46 2.37
N LEU A 17 -11.64 -12.88 2.00
CA LEU A 17 -12.37 -11.87 2.75
C LEU A 17 -13.87 -12.18 2.80
N SER A 18 -14.56 -11.67 3.80
CA SER A 18 -16.03 -11.68 3.77
C SER A 18 -16.56 -10.84 2.58
N PRO A 19 -17.74 -11.18 2.00
CA PRO A 19 -18.39 -10.38 0.96
C PRO A 19 -18.53 -8.90 1.32
N LYS A 20 -18.82 -8.62 2.60
CA LYS A 20 -18.93 -7.26 3.11
C LYS A 20 -17.61 -6.51 3.02
N ALA A 21 -16.51 -7.13 3.45
CA ALA A 21 -15.17 -6.53 3.40
C ALA A 21 -14.71 -6.32 1.96
N PHE A 22 -15.02 -7.26 1.06
CA PHE A 22 -14.74 -7.10 -0.36
C PHE A 22 -15.51 -5.92 -0.98
N LEU A 23 -16.81 -5.82 -0.71
CA LEU A 23 -17.62 -4.70 -1.17
C LEU A 23 -17.09 -3.37 -0.65
N GLN A 24 -16.72 -3.31 0.64
CA GLN A 24 -16.12 -2.12 1.24
C GLN A 24 -14.79 -1.72 0.56
N ALA A 25 -13.94 -2.69 0.20
CA ALA A 25 -12.70 -2.41 -0.53
C ALA A 25 -12.95 -1.87 -1.95
N VAL A 26 -13.94 -2.43 -2.68
CA VAL A 26 -14.34 -1.94 -4.01
C VAL A 26 -14.95 -0.53 -3.93
N THR A 27 -15.80 -0.29 -2.93
CA THR A 27 -16.41 1.02 -2.69
C THR A 27 -15.35 2.07 -2.32
N LEU A 28 -14.35 1.70 -1.52
CA LEU A 28 -13.23 2.58 -1.18
C LEU A 28 -12.39 2.92 -2.42
N ASP A 29 -12.11 1.94 -3.27
CA ASP A 29 -11.38 2.14 -4.51
C ASP A 29 -12.12 3.09 -5.49
N HIS A 30 -13.45 2.98 -5.53
CA HIS A 30 -14.29 3.93 -6.26
C HIS A 30 -14.26 5.32 -5.61
N ALA A 31 -14.34 5.40 -4.28
CA ALA A 31 -14.22 6.66 -3.55
C ALA A 31 -12.93 7.41 -3.88
N ARG A 32 -11.81 6.70 -3.93
CA ARG A 32 -10.52 7.26 -4.31
C ARG A 32 -10.54 7.89 -5.69
N ARG A 33 -11.03 7.17 -6.71
CA ARG A 33 -11.15 7.72 -8.07
C ARG A 33 -11.97 9.02 -8.13
N LEU A 34 -13.06 9.09 -7.37
CA LEU A 34 -13.92 10.29 -7.31
C LEU A 34 -13.24 11.44 -6.56
N LEU A 35 -12.56 11.17 -5.44
CA LEU A 35 -11.79 12.19 -4.75
C LEU A 35 -10.60 12.67 -5.58
N ASP A 36 -9.98 11.77 -6.34
CA ASP A 36 -8.84 12.05 -7.19
C ASP A 36 -9.19 12.89 -8.42
N SER A 37 -10.44 12.82 -8.89
CA SER A 37 -10.99 13.72 -9.91
C SER A 37 -11.39 15.10 -9.35
N GLY A 38 -11.21 15.33 -8.04
CA GLY A 38 -11.46 16.61 -7.38
C GLY A 38 -12.85 16.75 -6.76
N MET A 39 -13.66 15.68 -6.74
CA MET A 39 -15.01 15.72 -6.17
C MET A 39 -14.99 16.08 -4.67
N PRO A 40 -15.87 16.99 -4.20
CA PRO A 40 -16.04 17.27 -2.79
C PRO A 40 -16.50 16.05 -2.00
N LEU A 41 -16.03 15.92 -0.74
CA LEU A 41 -16.33 14.77 0.15
C LEU A 41 -17.84 14.48 0.29
N LEU A 42 -18.67 15.53 0.32
CA LEU A 42 -20.12 15.40 0.40
C LEU A 42 -20.71 14.75 -0.85
N GLU A 43 -20.31 15.23 -2.03
CA GLU A 43 -20.75 14.66 -3.31
C GLU A 43 -20.26 13.23 -3.48
N THR A 44 -18.99 12.95 -3.15
CA THR A 44 -18.46 11.58 -3.19
C THR A 44 -19.24 10.64 -2.28
N SER A 45 -19.67 11.10 -1.10
CA SER A 45 -20.46 10.26 -0.20
C SER A 45 -21.82 9.88 -0.79
N PHE A 46 -22.49 10.81 -1.50
CA PHE A 46 -23.77 10.53 -2.14
C PHE A 46 -23.62 9.67 -3.40
N GLU A 47 -22.58 9.91 -4.21
CA GLU A 47 -22.30 9.11 -5.42
C GLU A 47 -22.05 7.64 -5.09
N LEU A 48 -21.46 7.36 -3.93
CA LEU A 48 -21.23 6.01 -3.42
C LEU A 48 -22.46 5.40 -2.70
N GLY A 49 -23.61 6.08 -2.73
CA GLY A 49 -24.84 5.64 -2.07
C GLY A 49 -24.77 5.67 -0.54
N MET A 50 -23.88 6.47 0.04
CA MET A 50 -23.74 6.61 1.48
C MET A 50 -24.69 7.67 2.03
N SER A 51 -25.07 7.54 3.30
CA SER A 51 -25.96 8.49 3.99
C SER A 51 -25.31 9.84 4.32
N GLY A 52 -24.01 10.02 4.02
CA GLY A 52 -23.29 11.27 4.20
C GLY A 52 -21.78 11.10 4.43
N PRO A 53 -21.04 12.22 4.62
CA PRO A 53 -19.58 12.23 4.69
C PRO A 53 -19.01 11.43 5.88
N GLY A 54 -19.75 11.34 6.98
CA GLY A 54 -19.36 10.55 8.15
C GLY A 54 -19.19 9.06 7.82
N ARG A 55 -20.00 8.52 6.89
CA ARG A 55 -19.90 7.12 6.50
C ARG A 55 -18.72 6.85 5.56
N LEU A 56 -18.39 7.84 4.73
CA LEU A 56 -17.18 7.84 3.92
C LEU A 56 -15.94 7.92 4.84
N HIS A 57 -15.99 8.76 5.87
CA HIS A 57 -14.96 8.84 6.89
C HIS A 57 -14.77 7.51 7.63
N ASP A 58 -15.85 6.89 8.11
CA ASP A 58 -15.80 5.55 8.71
C ASP A 58 -15.17 4.54 7.77
N LEU A 59 -15.53 4.57 6.47
CA LEU A 59 -14.99 3.64 5.49
C LEU A 59 -13.46 3.78 5.36
N PHE A 60 -12.94 5.00 5.22
CA PHE A 60 -11.51 5.29 5.15
C PHE A 60 -10.78 4.95 6.46
N VAL A 61 -11.30 5.36 7.62
CA VAL A 61 -10.65 5.06 8.92
C VAL A 61 -10.64 3.56 9.19
N THR A 62 -11.71 2.85 8.83
CA THR A 62 -11.79 1.38 8.97
C THR A 62 -10.95 0.65 7.93
N HIS A 63 -10.53 1.30 6.84
CA HIS A 63 -9.86 0.61 5.73
C HIS A 63 -8.58 1.25 5.21
N GLU A 64 -8.02 2.33 5.76
CA GLU A 64 -6.72 2.88 5.31
C GLU A 64 -5.83 3.34 6.48
N ALA A 65 -6.21 3.06 7.72
CA ALA A 65 -5.57 3.61 8.93
C ALA A 65 -5.39 5.15 8.91
N MET A 66 -6.10 5.85 8.03
CA MET A 66 -6.00 7.29 7.78
C MET A 66 -7.39 7.87 7.45
N SER A 67 -7.59 9.16 7.75
CA SER A 67 -8.85 9.82 7.43
C SER A 67 -8.91 10.18 5.93
N PRO A 68 -10.12 10.38 5.35
CA PRO A 68 -10.25 10.90 3.99
C PRO A 68 -9.57 12.26 3.78
N GLY A 69 -9.45 13.06 4.86
CA GLY A 69 -8.73 14.33 4.84
C GLY A 69 -7.24 14.11 4.63
N ASP A 70 -6.63 13.19 5.38
CA ASP A 70 -5.23 12.81 5.22
C ASP A 70 -4.98 12.21 3.84
N TYR A 71 -5.93 11.40 3.32
CA TYR A 71 -5.87 10.87 1.96
C TYR A 71 -5.88 12.01 0.93
N LYS A 72 -6.78 12.99 1.13
CA LYS A 72 -6.89 14.18 0.28
C LYS A 72 -5.65 15.06 0.33
N THR A 73 -4.89 15.06 1.43
CA THR A 73 -3.59 15.76 1.48
C THR A 73 -2.49 15.07 0.67
N ARG A 74 -2.70 13.85 0.16
CA ARG A 74 -1.80 13.07 -0.72
C ARG A 74 -0.32 13.06 -0.30
N GLY A 75 -0.06 13.01 1.01
CA GLY A 75 1.30 12.99 1.57
C GLY A 75 1.87 14.35 1.99
N ALA A 76 1.07 15.41 2.07
CA ALA A 76 1.54 16.70 2.57
C ALA A 76 2.15 16.57 3.98
N GLY A 77 3.39 17.04 4.15
CA GLY A 77 4.15 16.91 5.40
C GLY A 77 4.95 15.61 5.55
N LEU A 78 4.82 14.65 4.62
CA LEU A 78 5.65 13.45 4.58
C LEU A 78 6.96 13.76 3.84
N THR A 79 8.10 13.47 4.46
CA THR A 79 9.40 13.47 3.77
C THR A 79 9.80 12.04 3.42
N ILE A 80 10.05 11.80 2.14
CA ILE A 80 10.53 10.53 1.60
C ILE A 80 11.94 10.74 1.06
N ARG A 81 12.92 10.09 1.68
CA ARG A 81 14.28 10.02 1.16
C ARG A 81 14.38 8.83 0.21
N TYR A 82 15.01 9.00 -0.94
CA TYR A 82 15.12 7.94 -1.94
C TYR A 82 16.54 7.79 -2.51
N GLY A 83 16.84 6.62 -3.04
CA GLY A 83 18.12 6.36 -3.71
C GLY A 83 18.09 5.10 -4.55
N TYR A 84 19.00 5.02 -5.51
CA TYR A 84 19.13 3.92 -6.47
C TYR A 84 20.31 3.02 -6.10
N HIS A 85 20.10 1.71 -6.07
CA HIS A 85 21.11 0.74 -5.65
C HIS A 85 21.17 -0.43 -6.63
N ILE A 86 22.37 -0.94 -6.90
CA ILE A 86 22.53 -2.16 -7.69
C ILE A 86 21.98 -3.34 -6.88
N SER A 87 21.19 -4.19 -7.53
CA SER A 87 20.58 -5.37 -6.91
C SER A 87 20.63 -6.58 -7.87
N PRO A 88 20.36 -7.80 -7.37
CA PRO A 88 20.21 -8.99 -8.22
C PRO A 88 19.12 -8.89 -9.29
N PHE A 89 18.23 -7.90 -9.20
CA PHE A 89 17.09 -7.69 -10.10
C PHE A 89 17.23 -6.42 -10.96
N GLY A 90 18.45 -5.88 -11.12
CA GLY A 90 18.71 -4.61 -11.79
C GLY A 90 18.87 -3.45 -10.80
N ILE A 91 18.47 -2.25 -11.20
CA ILE A 91 18.51 -1.07 -10.33
C ILE A 91 17.29 -1.07 -9.41
N ALA A 92 17.54 -1.09 -8.11
CA ALA A 92 16.53 -0.96 -7.07
C ALA A 92 16.39 0.50 -6.64
N LEU A 93 15.19 1.05 -6.80
CA LEU A 93 14.79 2.31 -6.17
C LEU A 93 14.28 2.02 -4.76
N ILE A 94 14.90 2.62 -3.76
CA ILE A 94 14.52 2.51 -2.35
C ILE A 94 13.96 3.85 -1.89
N MET A 95 12.83 3.83 -1.20
CA MET A 95 12.17 4.99 -0.60
C MET A 95 11.97 4.75 0.90
N VAL A 96 12.45 5.68 1.73
CA VAL A 96 12.39 5.60 3.19
C VAL A 96 11.78 6.85 3.79
N THR A 97 11.04 6.65 4.87
CA THR A 97 10.53 7.71 5.74
C THR A 97 11.20 7.57 7.10
N ASP A 98 10.97 8.52 8.00
CA ASP A 98 11.45 8.40 9.39
C ASP A 98 10.83 7.19 10.14
N ARG A 99 9.79 6.57 9.58
CA ARG A 99 9.14 5.36 10.13
C ARG A 99 9.73 4.05 9.60
N GLY A 100 10.51 4.09 8.51
CA GLY A 100 11.09 2.90 7.87
C GLY A 100 11.00 2.89 6.35
N LEU A 101 11.13 1.69 5.76
CA LEU A 101 11.04 1.46 4.30
C LEU A 101 9.61 1.68 3.82
N ALA A 102 9.39 2.69 2.98
CA ALA A 102 8.07 3.04 2.44
C ALA A 102 7.87 2.59 0.98
N GLY A 103 8.95 2.27 0.26
CA GLY A 103 8.86 1.81 -1.11
C GLY A 103 10.11 1.09 -1.59
N LEU A 104 9.91 0.10 -2.45
CA LEU A 104 10.94 -0.63 -3.17
C LEU A 104 10.43 -0.93 -4.58
N ALA A 105 11.18 -0.53 -5.60
CA ALA A 105 10.86 -0.82 -7.00
C ALA A 105 12.13 -1.26 -7.73
N PHE A 106 11.95 -2.00 -8.83
CA PHE A 106 13.05 -2.48 -9.69
C PHE A 106 12.90 -1.90 -11.09
N CYS A 107 14.01 -1.60 -11.73
CA CYS A 107 14.08 -1.19 -13.12
C CYS A 107 15.42 -1.60 -13.75
N ASP A 108 15.44 -1.70 -15.07
CA ASP A 108 16.70 -1.82 -15.81
C ASP A 108 17.44 -0.47 -15.83
N ALA A 109 18.73 -0.50 -16.16
CA ALA A 109 19.54 0.71 -16.30
C ALA A 109 18.91 1.65 -17.35
N GLY A 110 18.75 2.93 -17.00
CA GLY A 110 18.03 3.92 -17.80
C GLY A 110 16.53 4.03 -17.48
N GLY A 111 15.98 3.13 -16.67
CA GLY A 111 14.58 3.13 -16.22
C GLY A 111 14.31 3.91 -14.93
N GLU A 112 15.33 4.48 -14.29
CA GLU A 112 15.29 5.07 -12.94
C GLU A 112 14.23 6.16 -12.83
N ARG A 113 14.17 7.04 -13.84
CA ARG A 113 13.21 8.16 -13.86
C ARG A 113 11.76 7.69 -13.95
N ALA A 114 11.50 6.63 -14.71
CA ALA A 114 10.16 6.05 -14.83
C ALA A 114 9.75 5.33 -13.54
N ALA A 115 10.68 4.59 -12.94
CA ALA A 115 10.46 3.93 -11.64
C ALA A 115 10.17 4.96 -10.53
N PHE A 116 10.91 6.08 -10.51
CA PHE A 116 10.65 7.16 -9.57
C PHE A 116 9.30 7.84 -9.84
N ALA A 117 8.96 8.13 -11.09
CA ALA A 117 7.68 8.74 -11.43
C ALA A 117 6.48 7.86 -11.01
N ASP A 118 6.54 6.54 -11.26
CA ASP A 118 5.50 5.60 -10.81
C ASP A 118 5.39 5.59 -9.27
N MET A 119 6.53 5.47 -8.57
CA MET A 119 6.56 5.43 -7.11
C MET A 119 6.11 6.73 -6.46
N SER A 120 6.57 7.87 -6.97
CA SER A 120 6.21 9.18 -6.43
C SER A 120 4.77 9.59 -6.74
N GLY A 121 4.19 9.07 -7.83
CA GLY A 121 2.79 9.28 -8.17
C GLY A 121 1.80 8.75 -7.14
N ARG A 122 2.23 7.85 -6.24
CA ARG A 122 1.42 7.36 -5.12
C ARG A 122 1.29 8.39 -3.99
N TRP A 123 2.27 9.29 -3.85
CA TRP A 123 2.30 10.35 -2.83
C TRP A 123 2.75 11.69 -3.46
N PRO A 124 1.95 12.29 -4.35
CA PRO A 124 2.39 13.44 -5.14
C PRO A 124 2.65 14.71 -4.32
N ASN A 125 2.10 14.80 -3.10
CA ASN A 125 2.33 15.96 -2.21
C ASN A 125 3.41 15.70 -1.14
N ALA A 126 4.08 14.53 -1.17
CA ALA A 126 5.23 14.27 -0.31
C ALA A 126 6.45 15.06 -0.79
N THR A 127 7.36 15.38 0.15
CA THR A 127 8.67 15.96 -0.17
C THR A 127 9.65 14.83 -0.46
N TYR A 128 10.18 14.79 -1.68
CA TYR A 128 11.17 13.79 -2.09
C TYR A 128 12.57 14.37 -2.04
N VAL A 129 13.48 13.65 -1.37
CA VAL A 129 14.90 14.03 -1.26
C VAL A 129 15.74 12.87 -1.74
N GLU A 130 16.56 13.10 -2.77
CA GLU A 130 17.55 12.10 -3.18
C GLU A 130 18.67 12.04 -2.14
N ASP A 131 18.77 10.90 -1.48
CA ASP A 131 19.73 10.64 -0.41
C ASP A 131 20.10 9.15 -0.42
N MET A 132 21.14 8.84 -1.19
CA MET A 132 21.68 7.48 -1.27
C MET A 132 22.24 7.01 0.07
N SER A 133 22.74 7.92 0.91
CA SER A 133 23.31 7.58 2.21
C SER A 133 22.24 7.08 3.19
N ALA A 134 21.07 7.74 3.21
CA ALA A 134 19.93 7.34 4.02
C ALA A 134 19.34 5.98 3.60
N THR A 135 19.49 5.60 2.32
CA THR A 135 18.90 4.37 1.76
C THR A 135 19.87 3.19 1.69
N GLN A 136 21.19 3.43 1.79
CA GLN A 136 22.23 2.40 1.66
C GLN A 136 22.08 1.27 2.69
N ALA A 137 21.78 1.60 3.95
CA ALA A 137 21.58 0.59 4.99
C ALA A 137 20.38 -0.32 4.69
N TYR A 138 19.32 0.24 4.09
CA TYR A 138 18.15 -0.52 3.66
C TYR A 138 18.49 -1.43 2.48
N ALA A 139 19.19 -0.92 1.46
CA ALA A 139 19.65 -1.71 0.32
C ALA A 139 20.43 -2.95 0.75
N ALA A 140 21.40 -2.75 1.64
CA ALA A 140 22.20 -3.84 2.18
C ALA A 140 21.32 -4.88 2.90
N ARG A 141 20.38 -4.45 3.75
CA ARG A 141 19.50 -5.37 4.48
C ARG A 141 18.50 -6.11 3.59
N VAL A 142 18.08 -5.50 2.48
CA VAL A 142 17.15 -6.12 1.53
C VAL A 142 17.87 -7.19 0.70
N PHE A 143 19.07 -6.90 0.19
CA PHE A 143 19.73 -7.74 -0.82
C PHE A 143 20.87 -8.63 -0.31
N ASP A 144 21.33 -8.44 0.93
CA ASP A 144 22.37 -9.29 1.55
C ASP A 144 21.73 -10.28 2.54
N PRO A 145 21.58 -11.56 2.18
CA PRO A 145 20.99 -12.56 3.06
C PRO A 145 21.75 -12.75 4.38
N THR A 146 23.04 -12.42 4.44
CA THR A 146 23.83 -12.51 5.67
C THR A 146 23.39 -11.51 6.73
N LYS A 147 22.67 -10.46 6.32
CA LYS A 147 22.12 -9.41 7.20
C LYS A 147 20.69 -9.67 7.64
N TRP A 148 20.10 -10.80 7.25
CA TRP A 148 18.73 -11.13 7.59
C TRP A 148 18.64 -11.69 9.00
N ARG A 149 17.85 -11.02 9.85
CA ARG A 149 17.70 -11.34 11.26
C ARG A 149 16.22 -11.40 11.61
N ALA A 150 15.73 -12.58 11.98
CA ALA A 150 14.32 -12.78 12.33
C ALA A 150 13.90 -11.95 13.57
N ASP A 151 14.83 -11.72 14.50
CA ASP A 151 14.63 -10.91 15.71
C ASP A 151 14.69 -9.39 15.45
N GLN A 152 15.18 -8.98 14.28
CA GLN A 152 15.24 -7.58 13.87
C GLN A 152 14.73 -7.45 12.44
N PRO A 153 13.42 -7.61 12.17
CA PRO A 153 12.88 -7.48 10.82
C PRO A 153 13.10 -6.06 10.27
N LEU A 154 13.17 -5.93 8.94
CA LEU A 154 13.16 -4.61 8.31
C LEU A 154 11.80 -3.98 8.55
N ARG A 155 11.76 -2.76 9.10
CA ARG A 155 10.50 -2.04 9.31
C ARG A 155 9.98 -1.56 7.96
N VAL A 156 8.95 -2.24 7.46
CA VAL A 156 8.20 -1.83 6.27
C VAL A 156 7.03 -0.97 6.73
N VAL A 157 7.00 0.26 6.24
CA VAL A 157 5.88 1.18 6.40
C VAL A 157 4.89 0.84 5.30
N MET A 158 3.92 0.01 5.65
CA MET A 158 2.85 -0.34 4.73
C MET A 158 1.85 0.82 4.69
N ILE A 159 1.69 1.42 3.51
CA ILE A 159 0.69 2.47 3.30
C ILE A 159 -0.24 1.99 2.19
N GLY A 160 -1.47 1.67 2.58
CA GLY A 160 -2.47 1.06 1.70
C GLY A 160 -3.74 0.75 2.48
N THR A 161 -4.71 0.15 1.80
CA THR A 161 -5.98 -0.20 2.44
C THR A 161 -5.84 -1.34 3.43
N ASP A 162 -6.73 -1.50 4.40
CA ASP A 162 -6.85 -2.67 5.29
C ASP A 162 -6.85 -3.97 4.50
N PHE A 163 -7.45 -3.99 3.30
CA PHE A 163 -7.35 -5.16 2.43
C PHE A 163 -5.92 -5.38 1.96
N GLN A 164 -5.25 -4.35 1.42
CA GLN A 164 -3.86 -4.42 0.99
C GLN A 164 -2.93 -4.78 2.16
N LEU A 165 -3.11 -4.15 3.32
CA LEU A 165 -2.39 -4.44 4.57
C LEU A 165 -2.56 -5.90 4.98
N ARG A 166 -3.80 -6.43 5.00
CA ARG A 166 -4.06 -7.85 5.33
C ARG A 166 -3.44 -8.80 4.32
N VAL A 167 -3.48 -8.46 3.03
CA VAL A 167 -2.82 -9.25 1.98
C VAL A 167 -1.30 -9.23 2.20
N TRP A 168 -0.71 -8.07 2.45
CA TRP A 168 0.73 -7.94 2.71
C TRP A 168 1.14 -8.65 4.01
N GLU A 169 0.37 -8.55 5.08
CA GLU A 169 0.57 -9.32 6.32
C GLU A 169 0.51 -10.84 6.07
N ALA A 170 -0.41 -11.29 5.22
CA ALA A 170 -0.48 -12.70 4.84
C ALA A 170 0.75 -13.13 4.03
N LEU A 171 1.21 -12.29 3.09
CA LEU A 171 2.44 -12.54 2.32
C LEU A 171 3.68 -12.62 3.24
N LEU A 172 3.78 -11.77 4.26
CA LEU A 172 4.89 -11.79 5.23
C LEU A 172 4.92 -13.06 6.09
N ARG A 173 3.83 -13.83 6.16
CA ARG A 173 3.77 -15.11 6.88
C ARG A 173 4.21 -16.30 6.03
N ILE A 174 4.37 -16.11 4.71
CA ILE A 174 4.82 -17.18 3.82
C ILE A 174 6.29 -17.50 4.14
N PRO A 175 6.62 -18.75 4.52
CA PRO A 175 8.01 -19.12 4.76
C PRO A 175 8.85 -18.93 3.50
N MET A 176 10.10 -18.51 3.67
CA MET A 176 11.03 -18.36 2.55
C MET A 176 11.11 -19.65 1.72
N GLY A 177 11.07 -19.53 0.39
CA GLY A 177 11.11 -20.67 -0.53
C GLY A 177 9.80 -21.45 -0.65
N ARG A 178 8.71 -20.97 -0.04
CA ARG A 178 7.36 -21.52 -0.22
C ARG A 178 6.51 -20.57 -1.08
N ALA A 179 5.53 -21.15 -1.76
CA ALA A 179 4.49 -20.41 -2.47
C ALA A 179 3.12 -20.89 -1.97
N TYR A 180 2.17 -19.97 -1.94
CA TYR A 180 0.76 -20.27 -1.69
C TYR A 180 -0.06 -19.83 -2.91
N THR A 181 -1.15 -20.53 -3.18
CA THR A 181 -2.09 -20.14 -4.23
C THR A 181 -3.07 -19.12 -3.68
N TYR A 182 -3.62 -18.27 -4.55
CA TYR A 182 -4.61 -17.24 -4.19
C TYR A 182 -6.02 -17.82 -3.88
N SER A 183 -6.12 -19.11 -3.54
CA SER A 183 -7.35 -19.92 -3.58
C SER A 183 -8.16 -19.96 -2.30
#